data_AF-A0A947B4Q8-F1
#
_entry.id   AF-A0A947B4Q8-F1
#
_cell.length_a   1.000
_cell.length_b   1.000
_cell.length_c   1.000
_cell.angle_alpha   90.00
_cell.angle_beta   90.00
_cell.angle_gamma   90.00
#
_symmetry.space_group_name_H-M   'P 1'
#
loop_
_entity.id
_entity.type
_entity.pdbx_description
1 polymer ?
#
loop_
_entity_poly.entity_id
_entity_poly.type
_entity_poly.pdbx_seq_one_letter_code
_entity_poly.pdbx_strand_id
1 'polypeptide(L)' 'MELDALKKTTAEFKALGANFIAISPQLQSFNREFREEKKLTFEILSDPGNKV' A
#
# COMPACT_ATOMS: atom_id res chain seq x y z
N MET A 1 2.70 -13.03 6.47
CA MET A 1 2.42 -12.64 5.08
C MET A 1 3.29 -11.44 4.73
N GLU A 2 3.72 -11.28 3.47
CA GLU A 2 4.67 -10.23 3.05
C GLU A 2 4.20 -8.80 3.36
N LEU A 3 2.90 -8.55 3.32
CA LEU A 3 2.31 -7.25 3.62
C LEU A 3 2.53 -6.79 5.07
N ASP A 4 2.55 -7.72 6.03
CA ASP A 4 2.80 -7.37 7.44
C ASP A 4 4.28 -7.09 7.70
N ALA A 5 5.17 -7.68 6.91
CA ALA A 5 6.59 -7.33 6.93
C ALA A 5 6.78 -5.91 6.39
N LEU A 6 6.15 -5.58 5.26
CA LEU A 6 6.17 -4.24 4.67
C LEU A 6 5.65 -3.17 5.63
N LYS A 7 4.57 -3.44 6.38
CA LYS A 7 4.08 -2.51 7.43
C LYS A 7 5.14 -2.17 8.47
N LYS A 8 5.91 -3.16 8.94
CA LYS A 8 6.95 -2.93 9.96
C LYS A 8 8.03 -2.01 9.42
N THR A 9 8.50 -2.27 8.21
CA THR A 9 9.57 -1.47 7.59
C THR A 9 9.08 -0.07 7.17
N THR A 10 7.80 0.11 6.84
CA THR A 10 7.26 1.44 6.50
C THR A 10 7.34 2.45 7.63
N ALA A 11 7.34 2.02 8.89
CA ALA A 11 7.53 2.93 10.02
C ALA A 11 8.95 3.54 10.02
N GLU A 12 9.96 2.74 9.69
CA GLU A 12 11.36 3.18 9.61
C GLU A 12 11.57 4.14 8.44
N PHE A 13 10.99 3.85 7.27
CA PHE A 13 11.04 4.76 6.12
C PHE A 13 10.34 6.10 6.40
N LYS A 14 9.21 6.08 7.11
CA LYS A 14 8.51 7.31 7.51
C LYS A 14 9.32 8.14 8.51
N ALA A 15 10.05 7.49 9.43
CA ALA A 15 10.95 8.18 10.35
C ALA A 15 12.13 8.87 9.64
N LEU A 16 12.53 8.36 8.48
CA LEU A 16 13.54 8.97 7.60
C LEU A 16 12.97 10.08 6.70
N GLY A 17 11.68 10.41 6.83
CA GLY A 17 10.99 11.40 6.00
C GLY A 17 10.57 10.89 4.62
N ALA A 18 10.69 9.58 4.36
CA ALA A 18 10.27 8.99 3.10
C ALA A 18 8.77 8.66 3.10
N ASN A 19 8.13 8.84 1.95
CA ASN A 19 6.75 8.43 1.72
C ASN A 19 6.73 7.08 1.00
N PHE A 20 5.99 6.14 1.56
CA PHE A 20 5.78 4.83 0.94
C PHE A 20 4.42 4.81 0.26
N ILE A 21 4.40 4.45 -1.03
CA ILE A 21 3.20 4.36 -1.85
C ILE A 21 3.26 3.02 -2.59
N ALA A 22 2.20 2.23 -2.48
CA ALA A 22 2.04 1.02 -3.26
C ALA A 22 1.21 1.31 -4.52
N ILE A 23 1.49 0.61 -5.61
CA ILE A 23 0.74 0.71 -6.86
C ILE A 23 0.19 -0.68 -7.18
N SER A 24 -1.07 -0.75 -7.57
CA SER A 24 -1.72 -2.03 -7.85
C SER A 24 -2.70 -1.93 -9.02
N PRO A 25 -2.86 -3.00 -9.83
CA PRO A 25 -3.77 -3.02 -10.97
C PRO A 25 -5.27 -3.00 -10.60
N GLN A 26 -5.58 -3.17 -9.31
CA GLN A 26 -6.94 -3.22 -8.80
C GLN A 26 -7.55 -1.81 -8.76
N LEU A 27 -8.89 -1.74 -8.82
CA LEU A 27 -9.61 -0.48 -8.73
C LEU A 27 -9.40 0.20 -7.37
N GLN A 28 -9.49 1.53 -7.36
CA GLN A 28 -9.32 2.34 -6.15
C GLN A 28 -10.25 1.93 -5.00
N SER A 29 -11.47 1.47 -5.30
CA SER A 29 -12.44 0.97 -4.31
C SER A 29 -11.91 -0.26 -3.57
N PHE A 30 -11.41 -1.26 -4.30
CA PHE A 30 -10.80 -2.46 -3.72
C PHE A 30 -9.55 -2.13 -2.92
N ASN A 31 -8.73 -1.20 -3.44
CA ASN A 31 -7.52 -0.76 -2.73
C ASN A 31 -7.84 -0.06 -1.41
N ARG A 32 -8.92 0.73 -1.36
CA ARG A 32 -9.38 1.38 -0.13
C ARG A 32 -9.88 0.37 0.89
N GLU A 33 -10.75 -0.55 0.49
CA GLU A 33 -11.25 -1.61 1.38
C GLU A 33 -10.12 -2.48 1.91
N PHE A 34 -9.18 -2.86 1.04
CA PHE A 34 -8.02 -3.66 1.42
C PHE A 34 -7.09 -2.93 2.40
N ARG A 35 -6.91 -1.63 2.20
CA ARG A 35 -6.15 -0.78 3.12
C ARG A 35 -6.78 -0.73 4.50
N GLU A 36 -8.10 -0.62 4.57
CA GLU A 36 -8.84 -0.60 5.83
C GLU A 36 -8.82 -1.97 6.53
N GLU A 37 -9.10 -3.06 5.80
CA GLU A 37 -9.08 -4.43 6.32
C GLU A 37 -7.72 -4.79 6.90
N LYS A 38 -6.65 -4.46 6.16
CA LYS A 38 -5.27 -4.75 6.59
C LYS A 38 -4.69 -3.65 7.47
N LYS A 39 -5.39 -2.55 7.76
CA LYS A 39 -4.85 -1.41 8.53
C LYS A 39 -3.48 -0.93 8.00
N LEU A 40 -3.37 -0.77 6.68
CA LEU A 40 -2.13 -0.34 6.04
C LEU A 40 -1.91 1.16 6.28
N THR A 41 -0.71 1.52 6.70
CA THR A 41 -0.30 2.89 7.02
C THR A 41 0.07 3.72 5.79
N PHE A 42 0.27 3.06 4.66
CA PHE A 42 0.64 3.66 3.37
C PHE A 42 -0.53 3.71 2.40
N GLU A 43 -0.39 4.55 1.37
CA GLU A 43 -1.41 4.73 0.33
C GLU A 43 -1.22 3.70 -0.79
N ILE A 44 -2.33 3.28 -1.41
CA ILE A 44 -2.32 2.35 -2.55
C ILE A 44 -2.99 3.03 -3.74
N LEU A 45 -2.20 3.31 -4.78
CA LEU A 45 -2.67 3.88 -6.02
C LEU A 45 -3.14 2.77 -6.98
N SER A 46 -4.21 3.08 -7.73
CA SER A 46 -4.74 2.21 -8.76
C SER A 46 -4.00 2.48 -10.08
N ASP A 47 -3.51 1.43 -10.72
CA ASP A 47 -2.91 1.44 -12.05
C ASP A 47 -3.70 0.50 -12.98
N PRO A 48 -4.89 0.92 -13.45
CA PRO A 48 -5.75 0.08 -14.29
C PRO A 48 -5.15 -0.25 -15.67
N GLY A 49 -4.06 0.43 -16.06
CA GLY A 49 -3.32 0.15 -17.29
C GLY A 49 -2.39 -1.06 -17.19
N ASN A 50 -2.08 -1.50 -15.97
CA ASN A 50 -1.25 -2.66 -15.72
C ASN A 50 -2.06 -3.95 -15.90
N LYS A 51 -2.18 -4.39 -17.17
CA LYS A 51 -2.79 -5.66 -17.54
C LYS A 51 -1.86 -6.80 -17.15
N VAL A 52 -2.18 -7.47 -16.04
CA VAL A 52 -1.57 -8.74 -15.60
C VAL A 52 -2.30 -9.93 -16.20
#